data_AF-A0A954N3M1-F1
#
_entry.id   AF-A0A954N3M1-F1
#
_cell.length_a   1.000
_cell.length_b   1.000
_cell.length_c   1.000
_cell.angle_alpha   90.00
_cell.angle_beta   90.00
_cell.angle_gamma   90.00
#
_symmetry.space_group_name_H-M   'P 1'
#
loop_
_entity.id
_entity.type
_entity.pdbx_description
1 polymer ?
#
loop_
_entity_poly.entity_id
_entity_poly.type
_entity_poly.pdbx_seq_one_letter_code
_entity_poly.pdbx_strand_id
1 'polypeptide(L)'
;GSASFGSDYVLKLGNTTISGNDVVIPSGVSSIDLQVVSLDDSEGELTESIVLTLASSQNYQLSAQSQLQQSTLFLEDDETLVTIEALDPNSAESSGNSPSDNGMYRISRTGDLSQPLTVNLSRGGSAKYKKDYQLLVDGSRTKAKSVVIPAGKSFVDVTVVVRDDSSSESTESVILTLLDKDQYLLDLNTGNRIATVEITDNDSGANSSSSSKSAASLFFAAVPSDLALPTAGESPSQPVLADAIPSYAGIWNLTASVVFNGQSLVNRTGTIQVDQFGDVLKGLIQLQGLPSVKFKGTLDPNDLQHFTGKTRFPVEILNNVLFKIRGKIDLNFSSETAFTGQIHRSIFGKTLDVSLTAQRVS
;
A
#
# COMPACT_ATOMS: atom_id res chain seq x y z
N GLY A 1 -26.47 4.49 2.25
CA GLY A 1 -25.79 3.32 1.67
C GLY A 1 -24.32 3.59 1.85
N SER A 2 -23.52 3.56 0.78
CA SER A 2 -22.12 4.00 0.83
C SER A 2 -21.96 5.52 0.76
N ALA A 3 -22.87 6.22 0.07
CA ALA A 3 -22.85 7.69 -0.02
C ALA A 3 -23.15 8.35 1.33
N SER A 4 -22.36 9.37 1.64
CA SER A 4 -22.33 10.18 2.86
C SER A 4 -23.10 11.50 2.69
N PHE A 5 -24.09 11.72 3.56
CA PHE A 5 -24.85 12.97 3.58
C PHE A 5 -23.94 14.16 3.95
N GLY A 6 -24.03 15.23 3.16
CA GLY A 6 -23.28 16.46 3.33
C GLY A 6 -21.87 16.45 2.70
N SER A 7 -21.39 15.28 2.27
CA SER A 7 -20.20 15.13 1.43
C SER A 7 -20.64 14.92 -0.02
N ASP A 8 -21.43 13.87 -0.27
CA ASP A 8 -21.67 13.38 -1.64
C ASP A 8 -23.09 13.75 -2.11
N TYR A 9 -24.01 13.98 -1.15
CA TYR A 9 -25.34 14.49 -1.45
C TYR A 9 -25.96 15.26 -0.29
N VAL A 10 -26.99 16.05 -0.64
CA VAL A 10 -27.95 16.58 0.32
C VAL A 10 -29.38 16.22 -0.10
N LEU A 11 -30.28 16.22 0.88
CA LEU A 11 -31.70 16.02 0.67
C LEU A 11 -32.40 17.38 0.67
N LYS A 12 -33.28 17.63 -0.30
CA LYS A 12 -34.07 18.85 -0.40
C LYS A 12 -35.56 18.56 -0.50
N LEU A 13 -36.35 19.37 0.18
CA LEU A 13 -37.80 19.48 -0.01
C LEU A 13 -38.08 20.85 -0.61
N GLY A 14 -38.34 20.89 -1.93
CA GLY A 14 -38.30 22.14 -2.68
C GLY A 14 -36.91 22.79 -2.61
N ASN A 15 -36.83 24.04 -2.13
CA ASN A 15 -35.56 24.77 -2.02
C ASN A 15 -34.86 24.61 -0.66
N THR A 16 -35.45 23.85 0.27
CA THR A 16 -34.94 23.73 1.64
C THR A 16 -34.15 22.44 1.81
N THR A 17 -32.90 22.54 2.27
CA THR A 17 -32.10 21.38 2.66
C THR A 17 -32.63 20.79 3.96
N ILE A 18 -32.82 19.47 3.97
CA ILE A 18 -33.25 18.69 5.12
C ILE A 18 -32.02 18.11 5.81
N SER A 19 -31.81 18.43 7.09
CA SER A 19 -30.71 17.91 7.91
C SER A 19 -31.17 16.93 9.00
N GLY A 20 -32.48 16.69 9.09
CA GLY A 20 -33.10 15.76 10.04
C GLY A 20 -33.56 14.47 9.39
N ASN A 21 -34.17 13.59 10.19
CA ASN A 21 -34.71 12.30 9.74
C ASN A 21 -36.23 12.33 9.57
N ASP A 22 -36.83 13.52 9.62
CA ASP A 22 -38.26 13.74 9.56
C ASP A 22 -38.60 14.74 8.46
N VAL A 23 -39.73 14.46 7.81
CA VAL A 23 -40.33 15.29 6.77
C VAL A 23 -41.84 15.32 6.98
N VAL A 24 -42.48 16.43 6.64
CA VAL A 24 -43.92 16.62 6.85
C VAL A 24 -44.64 16.52 5.51
N ILE A 25 -45.61 15.62 5.43
CA ILE A 25 -46.63 15.65 4.37
C ILE A 25 -47.73 16.61 4.84
N PRO A 26 -47.96 17.76 4.17
CA PRO A 26 -48.93 18.74 4.61
C PRO A 26 -50.37 18.20 4.58
N SER A 27 -51.25 18.77 5.40
CA SER A 27 -52.67 18.40 5.42
C SER A 27 -53.30 18.59 4.03
N GLY A 28 -54.08 17.59 3.60
CA GLY A 28 -54.71 17.58 2.27
C GLY A 28 -53.80 17.13 1.13
N VAL A 29 -52.53 16.80 1.40
CA VAL A 29 -51.57 16.29 0.40
C VAL A 29 -51.31 14.81 0.67
N SER A 30 -51.21 13.99 -0.39
CA SER A 30 -50.98 12.54 -0.28
C SER A 30 -49.50 12.14 -0.36
N SER A 31 -48.62 13.02 -0.80
CA SER A 31 -47.20 12.76 -1.00
C SER A 31 -46.37 14.04 -0.95
N ILE A 32 -45.07 13.86 -0.77
CA ILE A 32 -44.06 14.88 -1.00
C ILE A 32 -42.95 14.26 -1.86
N ASP A 33 -42.24 15.10 -2.61
CA ASP A 33 -41.07 14.67 -3.36
C ASP A 33 -39.82 15.11 -2.62
N LEU A 34 -39.03 14.13 -2.18
CA LEU A 34 -37.71 14.38 -1.59
C LEU A 34 -36.67 14.31 -2.69
N GLN A 35 -36.04 15.43 -2.99
CA GLN A 35 -34.99 15.51 -3.99
C GLN A 35 -33.65 15.14 -3.37
N VAL A 36 -32.93 14.22 -4.01
CA VAL A 36 -31.50 14.04 -3.79
C VAL A 36 -30.77 14.98 -4.72
N VAL A 37 -29.86 15.79 -4.17
CA VAL A 37 -28.96 16.65 -4.94
C VAL A 37 -27.55 16.16 -4.67
N SER A 38 -26.87 15.66 -5.70
CA SER A 38 -25.45 15.32 -5.62
C SER A 38 -24.62 16.57 -5.33
N LEU A 39 -23.56 16.38 -4.57
CA LEU A 39 -22.54 17.39 -4.34
C LEU A 39 -21.33 16.99 -5.17
N ASP A 40 -21.03 17.83 -6.16
CA ASP A 40 -19.89 17.67 -7.06
C ASP A 40 -18.60 18.11 -6.35
N ASP A 41 -17.54 17.31 -6.47
CA ASP A 41 -16.24 17.65 -5.94
C ASP A 41 -15.09 17.39 -6.94
N SER A 42 -13.94 16.90 -6.51
CA SER A 42 -12.82 16.60 -7.41
C SER A 42 -12.10 15.31 -7.01
N GLU A 43 -12.71 14.56 -6.11
CA GLU A 43 -12.25 13.26 -5.64
C GLU A 43 -12.89 12.20 -6.52
N GLY A 44 -12.08 11.30 -7.07
CA GLY A 44 -12.58 10.21 -7.87
C GLY A 44 -13.09 9.09 -6.97
N GLU A 45 -14.37 8.78 -7.07
CA GLU A 45 -15.10 7.84 -6.24
C GLU A 45 -15.69 6.69 -7.08
N LEU A 46 -15.97 5.57 -6.41
CA LEU A 46 -16.75 4.51 -7.03
C LEU A 46 -18.23 4.86 -6.98
N THR A 47 -19.04 4.25 -7.84
CA THR A 47 -20.50 4.40 -7.76
C THR A 47 -21.00 4.10 -6.35
N GLU A 48 -21.68 5.08 -5.77
CA GLU A 48 -22.15 5.00 -4.40
C GLU A 48 -23.65 4.76 -4.32
N SER A 49 -24.14 4.30 -3.16
CA SER A 49 -25.57 4.08 -2.93
C SER A 49 -26.12 4.97 -1.82
N ILE A 50 -27.27 5.59 -2.09
CA ILE A 50 -28.13 6.22 -1.09
C ILE A 50 -29.27 5.28 -0.81
N VAL A 51 -29.53 5.01 0.47
CA VAL A 51 -30.61 4.10 0.90
C VAL A 51 -31.49 4.85 1.88
N LEU A 52 -32.73 5.14 1.47
CA LEU A 52 -33.75 5.77 2.29
C LEU A 52 -34.70 4.69 2.80
N THR A 53 -34.84 4.58 4.13
CA THR A 53 -35.72 3.60 4.77
C THR A 53 -36.73 4.32 5.64
N LEU A 54 -38.02 3.98 5.50
CA LEU A 54 -39.06 4.52 6.35
C LEU A 54 -38.94 3.93 7.76
N ALA A 55 -38.80 4.79 8.77
CA ALA A 55 -38.85 4.38 10.16
C ALA A 55 -40.29 4.05 10.60
N SER A 56 -40.45 3.21 11.62
CA SER A 56 -41.77 2.97 12.22
C SER A 56 -42.16 4.11 13.16
N SER A 57 -43.47 4.37 13.28
CA SER A 57 -44.02 5.36 14.21
C SER A 57 -45.40 4.92 14.71
N GLN A 58 -45.83 5.47 15.84
CA GLN A 58 -47.19 5.28 16.34
C GLN A 58 -48.24 6.07 15.52
N ASN A 59 -47.79 7.06 14.74
CA ASN A 59 -48.67 7.98 14.02
C ASN A 59 -49.10 7.48 12.64
N TYR A 60 -48.50 6.39 12.14
CA TYR A 60 -48.82 5.82 10.82
C TYR A 60 -48.48 4.33 10.79
N GLN A 61 -49.01 3.62 9.80
CA GLN A 61 -48.66 2.23 9.52
C GLN A 61 -47.82 2.17 8.25
N LEU A 62 -46.71 1.43 8.31
CA LEU A 62 -45.94 1.10 7.11
C LEU A 62 -46.68 0.04 6.28
N SER A 63 -46.46 0.05 4.96
CA SER A 63 -47.03 -0.98 4.07
C SER A 63 -46.56 -2.37 4.49
N ALA A 64 -47.42 -3.39 4.43
CA ALA A 64 -47.02 -4.78 4.68
C ALA A 64 -45.99 -5.31 3.66
N GLN A 65 -45.81 -4.62 2.54
CA GLN A 65 -44.85 -4.90 1.49
C GLN A 65 -43.50 -4.22 1.81
N SER A 66 -42.53 -4.99 2.31
CA SER A 66 -41.23 -4.45 2.77
C SER A 66 -40.46 -3.68 1.71
N GLN A 67 -40.54 -4.08 0.43
CA GLN A 67 -39.87 -3.36 -0.66
C GLN A 67 -40.43 -1.95 -0.92
N LEU A 68 -41.63 -1.62 -0.41
CA LEU A 68 -42.19 -0.26 -0.49
C LEU A 68 -41.76 0.63 0.69
N GLN A 69 -41.03 0.08 1.66
CA GLN A 69 -40.54 0.80 2.83
C GLN A 69 -39.12 1.35 2.63
N GLN A 70 -38.48 1.02 1.51
CA GLN A 70 -37.12 1.42 1.22
C GLN A 70 -36.97 1.80 -0.25
N SER A 71 -36.12 2.79 -0.52
CA SER A 71 -35.68 3.15 -1.87
C SER A 71 -34.16 3.24 -1.90
N THR A 72 -33.55 2.80 -3.01
CA THR A 72 -32.11 2.90 -3.25
C THR A 72 -31.87 3.74 -4.50
N LEU A 73 -30.95 4.69 -4.41
CA LEU A 73 -30.46 5.51 -5.51
C LEU A 73 -28.95 5.27 -5.63
N PHE A 74 -28.41 5.44 -6.84
CA PHE A 74 -26.99 5.36 -7.09
C PHE A 74 -26.45 6.73 -7.50
N LEU A 75 -25.31 7.12 -6.93
CA LEU A 75 -24.54 8.28 -7.36
C LEU A 75 -23.39 7.76 -8.22
N GLU A 76 -23.36 8.19 -9.47
CA GLU A 76 -22.22 7.97 -10.35
C GLU A 76 -21.33 9.20 -10.28
N ASP A 77 -20.03 8.93 -10.26
CA ASP A 77 -18.98 9.93 -10.24
C ASP A 77 -18.55 10.29 -11.67
N ASP A 78 -18.27 11.56 -11.95
CA ASP A 78 -17.84 12.03 -13.27
C ASP A 78 -16.33 12.18 -13.42
N GLU A 79 -15.57 12.13 -12.31
CA GLU A 79 -14.12 11.98 -12.35
C GLU A 79 -13.70 10.68 -13.05
N THR A 80 -12.64 10.76 -13.85
CA THR A 80 -12.01 9.56 -14.42
C THR A 80 -11.22 8.85 -13.32
N LEU A 81 -11.83 7.88 -12.67
CA LEU A 81 -11.17 7.02 -11.69
C LEU A 81 -10.57 5.79 -12.36
N VAL A 82 -9.38 5.36 -11.96
CA VAL A 82 -8.76 4.10 -12.44
C VAL A 82 -8.51 3.14 -11.29
N THR A 83 -8.92 1.87 -11.50
CA THR A 83 -8.73 0.76 -10.56
C THR A 83 -8.08 -0.45 -11.22
N ILE A 84 -7.53 -1.34 -10.41
CA ILE A 84 -6.97 -2.63 -10.84
C ILE A 84 -7.41 -3.73 -9.89
N GLU A 85 -7.75 -4.88 -10.46
CA GLU A 85 -8.04 -6.12 -9.73
C GLU A 85 -7.36 -7.31 -10.40
N ALA A 86 -7.15 -8.39 -9.66
CA ALA A 86 -6.80 -9.69 -10.23
C ALA A 86 -8.09 -10.49 -10.42
N LEU A 87 -8.49 -10.70 -11.67
CA LEU A 87 -9.64 -11.56 -12.00
C LEU A 87 -9.30 -13.03 -11.78
N ASP A 88 -8.04 -13.38 -12.03
CA ASP A 88 -7.50 -14.68 -11.72
C ASP A 88 -6.19 -14.51 -10.94
N PRO A 89 -6.25 -14.54 -9.59
CA PRO A 89 -5.10 -14.30 -8.73
C PRO A 89 -4.19 -15.51 -8.57
N ASN A 90 -4.62 -16.71 -9.00
CA ASN A 90 -3.85 -17.94 -8.81
C ASN A 90 -3.45 -18.49 -10.17
N SER A 91 -2.17 -18.71 -10.38
CA SER A 91 -1.63 -19.23 -11.63
C SER A 91 -0.59 -20.30 -11.32
N ALA A 92 -0.32 -21.17 -12.29
CA ALA A 92 0.51 -22.34 -12.07
C ALA A 92 1.33 -22.71 -13.29
N GLU A 93 2.55 -23.18 -13.02
CA GLU A 93 3.36 -23.87 -14.02
C GLU A 93 2.65 -25.15 -14.50
N SER A 94 3.09 -25.68 -15.64
CA SER A 94 2.42 -26.81 -16.25
C SER A 94 2.60 -28.05 -15.38
N SER A 95 1.57 -28.87 -15.18
CA SER A 95 1.72 -30.08 -14.34
C SER A 95 1.45 -31.32 -15.16
N GLY A 96 2.51 -32.08 -15.46
CA GLY A 96 2.43 -33.30 -16.27
C GLY A 96 1.90 -33.02 -17.67
N ASN A 97 0.64 -33.40 -17.93
CA ASN A 97 -0.03 -33.15 -19.22
C ASN A 97 -0.96 -31.93 -19.21
N SER A 98 -1.08 -31.24 -18.08
CA SER A 98 -1.88 -30.02 -17.96
C SER A 98 -1.04 -28.81 -18.40
N PRO A 99 -1.53 -27.96 -19.32
CA PRO A 99 -0.83 -26.73 -19.68
C PRO A 99 -0.73 -25.79 -18.48
N SER A 100 0.16 -24.81 -18.56
CA SER A 100 0.28 -23.73 -17.57
C SER A 100 -1.06 -23.01 -17.38
N ASP A 101 -1.41 -22.76 -16.13
CA ASP A 101 -2.56 -21.92 -15.76
C ASP A 101 -2.11 -20.47 -15.65
N ASN A 102 -2.80 -19.56 -16.35
CA ASN A 102 -2.35 -18.18 -16.51
C ASN A 102 -3.21 -17.23 -15.67
N GLY A 103 -2.57 -16.33 -14.93
CA GLY A 103 -3.28 -15.30 -14.19
C GLY A 103 -3.78 -14.15 -15.06
N MET A 104 -4.67 -13.32 -14.51
CA MET A 104 -5.26 -12.20 -15.24
C MET A 104 -5.54 -11.01 -14.33
N TYR A 105 -5.11 -9.83 -14.77
CA TYR A 105 -5.53 -8.55 -14.18
C TYR A 105 -6.57 -7.88 -15.06
N ARG A 106 -7.45 -7.10 -14.43
CA ARG A 106 -8.30 -6.12 -15.08
C ARG A 106 -7.98 -4.74 -14.57
N ILE A 107 -7.77 -3.80 -15.49
CA ILE A 107 -7.60 -2.38 -15.19
C ILE A 107 -8.82 -1.65 -15.73
N SER A 108 -9.57 -1.00 -14.85
CA SER A 108 -10.87 -0.39 -15.14
C SER A 108 -10.82 1.13 -15.00
N ARG A 109 -11.74 1.82 -15.68
CA ARG A 109 -12.02 3.25 -15.50
C ARG A 109 -13.51 3.55 -15.42
N THR A 110 -13.85 4.61 -14.69
CA THR A 110 -15.16 5.31 -14.72
C THR A 110 -15.02 6.67 -15.43
N GLY A 111 -16.08 7.48 -15.43
CA GLY A 111 -16.10 8.80 -16.06
C GLY A 111 -16.11 8.75 -17.60
N ASP A 112 -15.42 9.71 -18.24
CA ASP A 112 -15.42 9.86 -19.70
C ASP A 112 -14.77 8.66 -20.41
N LEU A 113 -15.58 7.97 -21.25
CA LEU A 113 -15.13 6.85 -22.08
C LEU A 113 -14.78 7.25 -23.52
N SER A 114 -14.98 8.51 -23.91
CA SER A 114 -14.91 8.97 -25.31
C SER A 114 -13.51 8.87 -25.92
N GLN A 115 -12.46 9.05 -25.12
CA GLN A 115 -11.07 8.99 -25.53
C GLN A 115 -10.35 7.74 -24.98
N PRO A 116 -9.29 7.26 -25.64
CA PRO A 116 -8.45 6.22 -25.06
C PRO A 116 -7.67 6.77 -23.85
N LEU A 117 -7.54 5.96 -22.80
CA LEU A 117 -6.85 6.34 -21.57
C LEU A 117 -5.54 5.55 -21.42
N THR A 118 -4.41 6.25 -21.31
CA THR A 118 -3.11 5.61 -21.03
C THR A 118 -2.83 5.58 -19.54
N VAL A 119 -2.91 4.39 -18.95
CA VAL A 119 -2.72 4.12 -17.53
C VAL A 119 -1.27 3.72 -17.25
N ASN A 120 -0.63 4.38 -16.28
CA ASN A 120 0.74 4.09 -15.87
C ASN A 120 0.77 3.03 -14.77
N LEU A 121 1.74 2.12 -14.87
CA LEU A 121 1.89 0.98 -13.98
C LEU A 121 3.34 0.84 -13.52
N SER A 122 3.52 0.30 -12.32
CA SER A 122 4.77 -0.29 -11.88
C SER A 122 4.58 -1.79 -11.65
N ARG A 123 5.66 -2.55 -11.85
CA ARG A 123 5.69 -3.99 -11.72
C ARG A 123 6.68 -4.40 -10.64
N GLY A 124 6.23 -5.25 -9.73
CA GLY A 124 7.03 -5.83 -8.64
C GLY A 124 6.67 -7.30 -8.43
N GLY A 125 6.92 -7.79 -7.23
CA GLY A 125 6.78 -9.20 -6.86
C GLY A 125 8.11 -9.95 -6.88
N SER A 126 8.09 -11.22 -6.48
CA SER A 126 9.27 -12.10 -6.47
C SER A 126 9.56 -12.72 -7.84
N ALA A 127 8.52 -12.94 -8.65
CA ALA A 127 8.67 -13.52 -9.98
C ALA A 127 9.40 -12.56 -10.93
N LYS A 128 10.32 -13.11 -11.71
CA LYS A 128 11.18 -12.42 -12.68
C LYS A 128 10.58 -12.45 -14.07
N TYR A 129 10.24 -11.27 -14.57
CA TYR A 129 9.77 -11.11 -15.95
C TYR A 129 10.75 -11.70 -16.98
N LYS A 130 10.18 -12.40 -17.95
CA LYS A 130 10.81 -13.23 -18.98
C LYS A 130 11.32 -14.59 -18.53
N LYS A 131 11.70 -14.76 -17.26
CA LYS A 131 12.06 -16.07 -16.70
C LYS A 131 10.79 -16.83 -16.34
N ASP A 132 10.06 -16.33 -15.34
CA ASP A 132 8.94 -17.08 -14.71
C ASP A 132 7.59 -16.69 -15.35
N TYR A 133 7.51 -15.53 -16.01
CA TYR A 133 6.30 -15.11 -16.73
C TYR A 133 6.56 -14.12 -17.86
N GLN A 134 5.52 -13.83 -18.64
CA GLN A 134 5.41 -12.67 -19.52
C GLN A 134 4.04 -12.03 -19.38
N LEU A 135 3.91 -10.76 -19.81
CA LEU A 135 2.64 -10.06 -19.79
C LEU A 135 2.15 -9.83 -21.22
N LEU A 136 0.85 -10.08 -21.44
CA LEU A 136 0.18 -9.80 -22.71
C LEU A 136 -0.97 -8.81 -22.48
N VAL A 137 -1.16 -7.90 -23.45
CA VAL A 137 -2.37 -7.09 -23.61
C VAL A 137 -2.79 -7.25 -25.05
N ASP A 138 -4.04 -7.65 -25.28
CA ASP A 138 -4.57 -7.99 -26.62
C ASP A 138 -3.65 -8.95 -27.41
N GLY A 139 -3.12 -9.96 -26.71
CA GLY A 139 -2.19 -10.95 -27.27
C GLY A 139 -0.77 -10.44 -27.56
N SER A 140 -0.48 -9.15 -27.33
CA SER A 140 0.83 -8.54 -27.59
C SER A 140 1.66 -8.40 -26.32
N ARG A 141 2.95 -8.73 -26.42
CA ARG A 141 3.89 -8.66 -25.28
C ARG A 141 4.08 -7.23 -24.78
N THR A 142 3.89 -7.04 -23.47
CA THR A 142 4.13 -5.78 -22.79
C THR A 142 5.08 -5.94 -21.62
N LYS A 143 5.72 -4.83 -21.20
CA LYS A 143 6.41 -4.73 -19.91
C LYS A 143 5.48 -4.23 -18.80
N ALA A 144 4.25 -3.82 -19.14
CA ALA A 144 3.28 -3.18 -18.24
C ALA A 144 3.89 -2.01 -17.47
N LYS A 145 4.62 -1.13 -18.18
CA LYS A 145 4.96 0.22 -17.66
C LYS A 145 3.79 1.19 -17.87
N SER A 146 3.04 0.95 -18.93
CA SER A 146 1.74 1.55 -19.20
C SER A 146 0.90 0.58 -20.01
N VAL A 147 -0.42 0.76 -19.94
CA VAL A 147 -1.41 0.10 -20.78
C VAL A 147 -2.41 1.14 -21.28
N VAL A 148 -3.13 0.83 -22.34
CA VAL A 148 -4.16 1.71 -22.90
C VAL A 148 -5.51 1.04 -22.71
N ILE A 149 -6.44 1.73 -22.05
CA ILE A 149 -7.86 1.41 -22.13
C ILE A 149 -8.38 2.09 -23.41
N PRO A 150 -8.86 1.33 -24.42
CA PRO A 150 -9.30 1.92 -25.67
C PRO A 150 -10.50 2.88 -25.53
N ALA A 151 -10.69 3.77 -26.50
CA ALA A 151 -11.89 4.60 -26.59
C ALA A 151 -13.16 3.72 -26.61
N GLY A 152 -14.20 4.16 -25.91
CA GLY A 152 -15.46 3.43 -25.75
C GLY A 152 -15.36 2.17 -24.87
N LYS A 153 -14.21 1.91 -24.24
CA LYS A 153 -14.02 0.82 -23.28
C LYS A 153 -13.81 1.36 -21.88
N SER A 154 -14.38 0.67 -20.90
CA SER A 154 -14.21 0.92 -19.47
C SER A 154 -13.09 0.09 -18.86
N PHE A 155 -12.48 -0.86 -19.58
CA PHE A 155 -11.39 -1.66 -19.05
C PHE A 155 -10.42 -2.18 -20.12
N VAL A 156 -9.27 -2.67 -19.65
CA VAL A 156 -8.31 -3.49 -20.40
C VAL A 156 -7.80 -4.62 -19.52
N ASP A 157 -7.66 -5.81 -20.08
CA ASP A 157 -7.15 -6.98 -19.37
C ASP A 157 -5.65 -7.17 -19.66
N VAL A 158 -4.89 -7.55 -18.62
CA VAL A 158 -3.46 -7.87 -18.71
C VAL A 158 -3.28 -9.33 -18.29
N THR A 159 -2.94 -10.19 -19.23
CA THR A 159 -2.71 -11.62 -18.96
C THR A 159 -1.29 -11.84 -18.44
N VAL A 160 -1.16 -12.58 -17.35
CA VAL A 160 0.10 -13.13 -16.85
C VAL A 160 0.27 -14.52 -17.44
N VAL A 161 1.09 -14.62 -18.49
CA VAL A 161 1.40 -15.93 -19.07
C VAL A 161 2.58 -16.53 -18.33
N VAL A 162 2.31 -17.57 -17.56
CA VAL A 162 3.28 -18.31 -16.76
C VAL A 162 4.24 -19.06 -17.69
N ARG A 163 5.48 -19.21 -17.25
CA ARG A 163 6.49 -20.03 -17.92
C ARG A 163 6.93 -21.14 -17.00
N ASP A 164 6.69 -22.35 -17.46
CA ASP A 164 7.27 -23.57 -16.93
C ASP A 164 8.79 -23.56 -17.12
N ASP A 165 9.55 -23.77 -16.05
CA ASP A 165 10.98 -24.04 -16.15
C ASP A 165 11.40 -25.37 -15.51
N SER A 166 12.66 -25.52 -15.07
CA SER A 166 13.16 -26.77 -14.46
C SER A 166 13.75 -26.53 -13.08
N SER A 167 13.51 -25.37 -12.51
CA SER A 167 14.07 -24.87 -11.28
C SER A 167 13.00 -24.98 -10.21
N SER A 168 13.28 -25.72 -9.15
CA SER A 168 12.37 -25.70 -8.01
C SER A 168 12.43 -24.35 -7.30
N GLU A 169 11.28 -23.68 -7.25
CA GLU A 169 11.05 -22.35 -6.73
C GLU A 169 9.89 -22.38 -5.72
N SER A 170 9.92 -21.48 -4.73
CA SER A 170 8.74 -21.26 -3.87
C SER A 170 7.67 -20.51 -4.65
N THR A 171 6.40 -20.57 -4.25
CA THR A 171 5.34 -19.72 -4.81
C THR A 171 5.81 -18.27 -4.95
N GLU A 172 5.74 -17.76 -6.17
CA GLU A 172 6.21 -16.43 -6.51
C GLU A 172 5.04 -15.49 -6.77
N SER A 173 5.28 -14.19 -6.68
CA SER A 173 4.27 -13.16 -6.92
C SER A 173 4.61 -12.29 -8.11
N VAL A 174 3.60 -11.97 -8.90
CA VAL A 174 3.58 -10.86 -9.87
C VAL A 174 2.68 -9.78 -9.27
N ILE A 175 3.20 -8.56 -9.15
CA ILE A 175 2.44 -7.45 -8.58
C ILE A 175 2.41 -6.31 -9.60
N LEU A 176 1.20 -5.85 -9.95
CA LEU A 176 0.99 -4.62 -10.69
C LEU A 176 0.43 -3.54 -9.76
N THR A 177 0.97 -2.34 -9.86
CA THR A 177 0.53 -1.17 -9.07
C THR A 177 0.28 0.01 -9.99
N LEU A 178 -0.91 0.61 -9.89
CA LEU A 178 -1.26 1.84 -10.59
C LEU A 178 -0.40 3.01 -10.11
N LEU A 179 0.00 3.87 -11.04
CA LEU A 179 0.74 5.09 -10.78
C LEU A 179 -0.12 6.30 -11.14
N ASP A 180 -0.04 7.35 -10.33
CA ASP A 180 -0.77 8.61 -10.58
C ASP A 180 -0.36 9.25 -11.91
N LYS A 181 -1.31 9.97 -12.52
CA LYS A 181 -1.12 10.77 -13.73
C LYS A 181 -2.20 11.84 -13.81
N ASP A 182 -1.90 13.00 -14.40
CA ASP A 182 -2.84 14.13 -14.52
C ASP A 182 -4.14 13.83 -15.30
N GLN A 183 -4.25 12.68 -15.96
CA GLN A 183 -5.39 12.31 -16.81
C GLN A 183 -6.45 11.45 -16.10
N TYR A 184 -6.18 11.01 -14.87
CA TYR A 184 -7.09 10.19 -14.08
C TYR A 184 -6.75 10.26 -12.60
N LEU A 185 -7.71 9.94 -11.76
CA LEU A 185 -7.54 9.76 -10.32
C LEU A 185 -7.36 8.28 -10.00
N LEU A 186 -6.78 8.01 -8.83
CA LEU A 186 -6.68 6.66 -8.29
C LEU A 186 -7.59 6.53 -7.07
N ASP A 187 -8.33 5.42 -7.01
CA ASP A 187 -9.30 5.10 -5.97
C ASP A 187 -8.72 5.22 -4.56
N LEU A 188 -9.32 6.01 -3.68
CA LEU A 188 -8.89 6.23 -2.29
C LEU A 188 -8.59 4.92 -1.54
N ASN A 189 -9.31 3.84 -1.85
CA ASN A 189 -8.96 2.49 -1.43
C ASN A 189 -7.71 1.99 -2.17
N THR A 190 -6.57 2.04 -1.49
CA THR A 190 -5.30 1.57 -2.05
C THR A 190 -5.28 0.09 -2.47
N GLY A 191 -6.21 -0.74 -1.97
CA GLY A 191 -6.39 -2.12 -2.44
C GLY A 191 -6.80 -2.18 -3.91
N ASN A 192 -7.55 -1.20 -4.38
CA ASN A 192 -7.97 -1.09 -5.78
C ASN A 192 -6.89 -0.46 -6.68
N ARG A 193 -5.69 -0.20 -6.13
CA ARG A 193 -4.52 0.32 -6.86
C ARG A 193 -3.43 -0.71 -7.06
N ILE A 194 -3.57 -1.89 -6.47
CA ILE A 194 -2.57 -2.95 -6.46
C ILE A 194 -3.24 -4.29 -6.65
N ALA A 195 -2.73 -5.10 -7.59
CA ALA A 195 -3.21 -6.45 -7.79
C ALA A 195 -2.02 -7.41 -7.82
N THR A 196 -2.23 -8.58 -7.23
CA THR A 196 -1.24 -9.65 -7.13
C THR A 196 -1.76 -10.89 -7.83
N VAL A 197 -0.89 -11.55 -8.59
CA VAL A 197 -1.08 -12.90 -9.10
C VAL A 197 0.03 -13.76 -8.51
N GLU A 198 -0.32 -14.90 -7.95
CA GLU A 198 0.62 -15.89 -7.42
C GLU A 198 0.89 -16.97 -8.47
N ILE A 199 2.15 -17.37 -8.61
CA ILE A 199 2.61 -18.43 -9.50
C ILE A 199 3.06 -19.60 -8.62
N THR A 200 2.39 -20.75 -8.73
CA THR A 200 2.83 -21.99 -8.09
C THR A 200 3.71 -22.81 -9.01
N ASP A 201 4.84 -23.25 -8.47
CA ASP A 201 5.81 -24.11 -9.13
C ASP A 201 5.33 -25.57 -9.21
N ASN A 202 5.67 -26.25 -10.30
CA ASN A 202 5.42 -27.68 -10.52
C ASN A 202 6.62 -28.56 -10.11
N ASP A 203 7.80 -27.96 -9.91
CA ASP A 203 9.05 -28.66 -9.69
C ASP A 203 9.28 -28.99 -8.22
N SER A 204 9.49 -30.27 -7.94
CA SER A 204 9.85 -30.73 -6.60
C SER A 204 11.37 -30.58 -6.41
N GLY A 205 11.79 -29.79 -5.42
CA GLY A 205 13.20 -29.59 -5.07
C GLY A 205 13.98 -30.90 -5.10
N ALA A 206 14.94 -31.01 -6.03
CA ALA A 206 15.63 -32.24 -6.34
C ALA A 206 16.26 -32.86 -5.09
N ASN A 207 15.61 -33.90 -4.56
CA ASN A 207 16.18 -34.72 -3.51
C ASN A 207 17.17 -35.70 -4.17
N SER A 208 18.44 -35.58 -3.76
CA SER A 208 19.55 -36.50 -3.95
C SER A 208 19.20 -37.87 -4.56
N SER A 209 19.65 -38.14 -5.79
CA SER A 209 19.84 -39.50 -6.30
C SER A 209 21.08 -39.63 -7.21
N SER A 210 22.17 -39.99 -6.53
CA SER A 210 23.32 -40.82 -6.91
C SER A 210 24.06 -40.64 -8.25
N SER A 211 25.34 -40.24 -8.12
CA SER A 211 26.42 -41.04 -8.73
C SER A 211 27.51 -41.30 -7.70
N SER A 212 27.72 -42.58 -7.41
CA SER A 212 28.89 -43.08 -6.70
C SER A 212 30.14 -42.80 -7.54
N LYS A 213 30.99 -41.88 -7.10
CA LYS A 213 32.41 -41.92 -7.47
C LYS A 213 33.22 -42.19 -6.21
N SER A 214 33.59 -43.46 -6.08
CA SER A 214 34.70 -43.88 -5.23
C SER A 214 35.96 -43.15 -5.69
N ALA A 215 36.61 -42.44 -4.76
CA ALA A 215 37.98 -41.98 -4.93
C ALA A 215 38.67 -42.03 -3.57
N ALA A 216 39.29 -43.18 -3.29
CA ALA A 216 40.46 -43.22 -2.42
C ALA A 216 41.66 -42.71 -3.22
N SER A 217 42.35 -41.67 -2.72
CA SER A 217 43.81 -41.67 -2.53
C SER A 217 44.34 -40.25 -2.26
N LEU A 218 44.76 -40.05 -1.01
CA LEU A 218 45.97 -39.37 -0.51
C LEU A 218 46.72 -38.42 -1.47
N PHE A 219 47.00 -37.19 -1.02
CA PHE A 219 48.37 -36.70 -0.82
C PHE A 219 48.41 -35.55 0.21
N PHE A 220 49.38 -35.65 1.12
CA PHE A 220 49.79 -34.66 2.12
C PHE A 220 50.47 -33.44 1.48
N ALA A 221 50.27 -32.25 2.06
CA ALA A 221 51.37 -31.32 2.30
C ALA A 221 51.00 -30.35 3.43
N ALA A 222 51.83 -30.36 4.47
CA ALA A 222 51.79 -29.44 5.60
C ALA A 222 52.19 -28.01 5.18
N VAL A 223 51.71 -27.02 5.93
CA VAL A 223 52.35 -25.69 5.99
C VAL A 223 52.54 -25.34 7.47
N PRO A 224 53.76 -24.97 7.90
CA PRO A 224 54.06 -24.72 9.30
C PRO A 224 53.64 -23.32 9.74
N SER A 225 53.37 -23.20 11.03
CA SER A 225 53.35 -21.95 11.79
C SER A 225 54.76 -21.37 11.85
N ASP A 226 54.93 -20.08 11.54
CA ASP A 226 55.71 -19.21 12.42
C ASP A 226 55.47 -17.71 12.21
N LEU A 227 55.50 -17.01 13.35
CA LEU A 227 55.48 -15.56 13.51
C LEU A 227 56.85 -14.95 13.14
N ALA A 228 56.85 -13.82 12.44
CA ALA A 228 57.81 -12.73 12.71
C ALA A 228 57.33 -11.40 12.11
N LEU A 229 57.31 -10.35 12.94
CA LEU A 229 57.13 -8.95 12.53
C LEU A 229 58.31 -8.45 11.68
N PRO A 230 58.09 -7.35 10.93
CA PRO A 230 59.05 -6.26 11.00
C PRO A 230 58.42 -4.93 11.44
N THR A 231 59.30 -4.18 12.07
CA THR A 231 59.23 -2.88 12.74
C THR A 231 58.75 -1.71 11.88
N ALA A 232 58.20 -0.73 12.60
CA ALA A 232 57.68 0.56 12.13
C ALA A 232 58.70 1.40 11.34
N GLY A 233 58.18 2.09 10.32
CA GLY A 233 58.85 3.14 9.58
C GLY A 233 57.83 4.08 8.92
N GLU A 234 57.72 5.26 9.51
CA GLU A 234 57.16 6.52 8.99
C GLU A 234 55.66 6.62 8.65
N SER A 235 55.02 7.50 9.42
CA SER A 235 53.69 8.04 9.19
C SER A 235 53.74 9.13 8.10
N PRO A 236 52.95 9.02 7.02
CA PRO A 236 52.39 10.19 6.38
C PRO A 236 51.13 10.59 7.16
N SER A 237 51.14 11.81 7.68
CA SER A 237 50.00 12.61 8.15
C SER A 237 48.66 11.87 8.18
N GLN A 238 48.22 11.49 9.39
CA GLN A 238 46.88 10.98 9.62
C GLN A 238 45.86 11.91 8.94
N PRO A 239 44.92 11.38 8.12
CA PRO A 239 43.67 12.09 7.96
C PRO A 239 43.08 12.20 9.36
N VAL A 240 42.67 13.42 9.74
CA VAL A 240 41.83 13.67 10.92
C VAL A 240 40.84 12.52 10.99
N LEU A 241 40.90 11.73 12.07
CA LEU A 241 39.96 10.64 12.32
C LEU A 241 38.58 11.23 12.07
N ALA A 242 37.91 10.79 11.00
CA ALA A 242 36.47 10.96 10.91
C ALA A 242 35.96 10.35 12.21
N ASP A 243 35.38 11.17 13.08
CA ASP A 243 34.77 10.69 14.31
C ASP A 243 33.94 9.45 13.92
N ALA A 244 34.25 8.32 14.55
CA ALA A 244 33.63 7.06 14.18
C ALA A 244 32.11 7.26 14.24
N ILE A 245 31.42 7.04 13.12
CA ILE A 245 29.97 7.24 13.06
C ILE A 245 29.35 6.36 14.15
N PRO A 246 28.59 6.93 15.11
CA PRO A 246 27.97 6.15 16.18
C PRO A 246 27.05 5.06 15.62
N SER A 247 26.98 3.93 16.32
CA SER A 247 26.20 2.77 15.87
C SER A 247 24.79 2.77 16.47
N TYR A 248 23.80 3.11 15.65
CA TYR A 248 22.38 3.11 15.98
C TYR A 248 21.64 1.85 15.50
N ALA A 249 22.33 0.92 14.83
CA ALA A 249 21.74 -0.34 14.38
C ALA A 249 21.25 -1.17 15.58
N GLY A 250 20.04 -1.71 15.53
CA GLY A 250 19.48 -2.49 16.63
C GLY A 250 17.96 -2.42 16.71
N ILE A 251 17.40 -3.08 17.72
CA ILE A 251 15.96 -3.07 18.02
C ILE A 251 15.72 -2.11 19.18
N TRP A 252 14.71 -1.26 19.04
CA TRP A 252 14.35 -0.27 20.05
C TRP A 252 12.87 -0.39 20.41
N ASN A 253 12.58 -0.27 21.69
CA ASN A 253 11.22 -0.13 22.20
C ASN A 253 10.76 1.31 21.97
N LEU A 254 9.60 1.46 21.35
CA LEU A 254 9.06 2.73 20.91
C LEU A 254 7.74 3.02 21.62
N THR A 255 7.58 4.27 22.06
CA THR A 255 6.28 4.88 22.38
C THR A 255 5.99 5.99 21.40
N ALA A 256 4.81 5.98 20.80
CA ALA A 256 4.33 7.00 19.87
C ALA A 256 3.06 7.66 20.41
N SER A 257 3.02 8.99 20.41
CA SER A 257 1.82 9.77 20.69
C SER A 257 1.33 10.42 19.40
N VAL A 258 0.06 10.20 19.05
CA VAL A 258 -0.53 10.70 17.80
C VAL A 258 -1.54 11.80 18.12
N VAL A 259 -1.30 12.98 17.55
CA VAL A 259 -2.18 14.14 17.65
C VAL A 259 -2.64 14.53 16.25
N PHE A 260 -3.96 14.57 16.02
CA PHE A 260 -4.53 15.03 14.77
C PHE A 260 -5.39 16.28 15.00
N ASN A 261 -5.05 17.36 14.31
CA ASN A 261 -5.71 18.65 14.39
C ASN A 261 -5.88 19.15 15.83
N GLY A 262 -4.85 18.95 16.66
CA GLY A 262 -4.84 19.32 18.07
C GLY A 262 -5.58 18.36 19.02
N GLN A 263 -6.19 17.29 18.52
CA GLN A 263 -6.80 16.25 19.36
C GLN A 263 -5.88 15.05 19.52
N SER A 264 -5.59 14.67 20.77
CA SER A 264 -4.88 13.41 21.07
C SER A 264 -5.77 12.24 20.71
N LEU A 265 -5.29 11.40 19.79
CA LEU A 265 -6.03 10.23 19.34
C LEU A 265 -5.69 9.03 20.23
N VAL A 266 -4.41 8.60 20.25
CA VAL A 266 -3.96 7.40 20.97
C VAL A 266 -2.45 7.44 21.23
N ASN A 267 -2.01 6.86 22.35
CA ASN A 267 -0.61 6.42 22.55
C ASN A 267 -0.46 4.96 22.13
N ARG A 268 0.50 4.67 21.25
CA ARG A 268 0.84 3.31 20.80
C ARG A 268 2.23 2.95 21.29
N THR A 269 2.44 1.70 21.69
CA THR A 269 3.78 1.14 21.86
C THR A 269 4.15 0.28 20.66
N GLY A 270 5.43 0.00 20.51
CA GLY A 270 5.92 -0.79 19.38
C GLY A 270 7.41 -0.99 19.41
N THR A 271 7.94 -1.43 18.28
CA THR A 271 9.38 -1.56 18.06
C THR A 271 9.81 -0.80 16.81
N ILE A 272 11.08 -0.43 16.79
CA ILE A 272 11.77 -0.01 15.57
C ILE A 272 13.02 -0.88 15.42
N GLN A 273 13.16 -1.52 14.27
CA GLN A 273 14.40 -2.18 13.87
C GLN A 273 15.15 -1.22 12.95
N VAL A 274 16.39 -0.89 13.32
CA VAL A 274 17.29 0.00 12.57
C VAL A 274 18.45 -0.83 12.03
N ASP A 275 18.66 -0.75 10.72
CA ASP A 275 19.89 -1.19 10.06
C ASP A 275 20.68 0.05 9.63
N GLN A 276 21.99 0.06 9.88
CA GLN A 276 22.88 1.18 9.55
C GLN A 276 23.97 0.77 8.56
N PHE A 277 24.20 1.60 7.55
CA PHE A 277 25.26 1.45 6.57
C PHE A 277 25.95 2.81 6.36
N GLY A 278 27.00 3.08 7.15
CA GLY A 278 27.61 4.42 7.21
C GLY A 278 26.66 5.45 7.81
N ASP A 279 26.39 6.52 7.06
CA ASP A 279 25.45 7.58 7.39
C ASP A 279 23.99 7.23 7.06
N VAL A 280 23.74 6.14 6.33
CA VAL A 280 22.38 5.72 5.94
C VAL A 280 21.76 4.86 7.03
N LEU A 281 20.58 5.27 7.52
CA LEU A 281 19.71 4.42 8.33
C LEU A 281 18.50 3.96 7.52
N LYS A 282 18.17 2.68 7.62
CA LYS A 282 16.94 2.09 7.10
C LYS A 282 16.32 1.18 8.14
N GLY A 283 15.04 0.90 8.03
CA GLY A 283 14.45 0.00 9.00
C GLY A 283 12.94 -0.11 8.94
N LEU A 284 12.39 -0.75 9.97
CA LEU A 284 10.98 -1.05 10.11
C LEU A 284 10.48 -0.54 11.46
N ILE A 285 9.42 0.25 11.44
CA ILE A 285 8.64 0.66 12.62
C ILE A 285 7.40 -0.24 12.68
N GLN A 286 7.14 -0.84 13.83
CA GLN A 286 6.01 -1.70 14.09
C GLN A 286 5.28 -1.23 15.35
N LEU A 287 4.20 -0.47 15.18
CA LEU A 287 3.31 -0.08 16.28
C LEU A 287 2.23 -1.14 16.48
N GLN A 288 1.82 -1.36 17.73
CA GLN A 288 0.77 -2.34 18.06
C GLN A 288 -0.56 -1.99 17.39
N GLY A 289 -1.14 -2.96 16.67
CA GLY A 289 -2.41 -2.80 15.97
C GLY A 289 -2.33 -2.00 14.67
N LEU A 290 -1.13 -1.66 14.19
CA LEU A 290 -0.91 -0.99 12.91
C LEU A 290 0.01 -1.82 12.00
N PRO A 291 -0.09 -1.70 10.67
CA PRO A 291 0.86 -2.30 9.74
C PRO A 291 2.28 -1.77 9.94
N SER A 292 3.28 -2.58 9.58
CA SER A 292 4.68 -2.18 9.60
C SER A 292 4.98 -1.05 8.61
N VAL A 293 5.98 -0.25 8.97
CA VAL A 293 6.36 0.97 8.25
C VAL A 293 7.84 0.98 7.97
N LYS A 294 8.22 1.04 6.69
CA LYS A 294 9.62 1.14 6.29
C LYS A 294 10.07 2.60 6.28
N PHE A 295 11.22 2.88 6.88
CA PHE A 295 11.89 4.18 6.76
C PHE A 295 13.26 4.04 6.12
N LYS A 296 13.71 5.13 5.48
CA LYS A 296 15.07 5.30 4.98
C LYS A 296 15.44 6.78 5.03
N GLY A 297 16.68 7.07 5.41
CA GLY A 297 17.22 8.42 5.42
C GLY A 297 18.71 8.42 5.68
N THR A 298 19.24 9.58 6.03
CA THR A 298 20.66 9.78 6.34
C THR A 298 20.82 10.57 7.63
N LEU A 299 21.90 10.32 8.36
CA LEU A 299 22.40 11.20 9.41
C LEU A 299 22.84 12.53 8.81
N ASP A 300 22.70 13.62 9.55
CA ASP A 300 23.26 14.90 9.15
C ASP A 300 24.79 14.79 9.23
N PRO A 301 25.52 15.06 8.13
CA PRO A 301 26.98 14.96 8.14
C PRO A 301 27.66 15.94 9.11
N ASN A 302 26.97 17.00 9.55
CA ASN A 302 27.48 17.97 10.53
C ASN A 302 26.96 17.70 11.96
N ASP A 303 26.00 16.79 12.11
CA ASP A 303 25.39 16.43 13.39
C ASP A 303 24.95 14.97 13.32
N LEU A 304 25.88 14.07 13.63
CA LEU A 304 25.67 12.62 13.55
C LEU A 304 24.65 12.08 14.56
N GLN A 305 24.06 12.94 15.41
CA GLN A 305 22.93 12.60 16.29
C GLN A 305 21.57 12.96 15.67
N HIS A 306 21.55 13.65 14.53
CA HIS A 306 20.32 14.04 13.84
C HIS A 306 20.15 13.21 12.57
N PHE A 307 18.97 12.60 12.42
CA PHE A 307 18.58 11.84 11.25
C PHE A 307 17.34 12.44 10.61
N THR A 308 17.39 12.57 9.28
CA THR A 308 16.21 12.88 8.49
C THR A 308 15.95 11.76 7.48
N GLY A 309 14.72 11.28 7.46
CA GLY A 309 14.29 10.26 6.52
C GLY A 309 12.91 10.52 5.94
N LYS A 310 12.52 9.64 5.02
CA LYS A 310 11.15 9.56 4.51
C LYS A 310 10.57 8.20 4.83
N THR A 311 9.27 8.19 5.09
CA THR A 311 8.56 6.96 5.43
C THR A 311 7.06 7.16 5.23
N ARG A 312 6.29 6.06 5.26
CA ARG A 312 4.84 6.05 5.05
C ARG A 312 4.15 5.62 6.34
N PHE A 313 3.52 6.56 7.04
CA PHE A 313 2.88 6.31 8.32
C PHE A 313 1.41 5.94 8.16
N PRO A 314 0.96 4.82 8.74
CA PRO A 314 -0.43 4.46 8.82
C PRO A 314 -1.10 5.34 9.88
N VAL A 315 -2.20 5.96 9.51
CA VAL A 315 -3.01 6.84 10.32
C VAL A 315 -4.40 6.26 10.32
N GLU A 316 -4.87 5.89 11.50
CA GLU A 316 -6.26 5.48 11.70
C GLU A 316 -7.09 6.75 11.92
N ILE A 317 -8.09 6.96 11.08
CA ILE A 317 -9.06 8.06 11.22
C ILE A 317 -10.43 7.49 11.63
N LEU A 318 -11.44 8.37 11.73
CA LEU A 318 -12.81 8.00 12.08
C LEU A 318 -13.27 6.74 11.33
N ASN A 319 -13.97 5.85 12.06
CA ASN A 319 -14.46 4.54 11.58
C ASN A 319 -13.37 3.51 11.25
N ASN A 320 -12.21 3.58 11.92
CA ASN A 320 -11.09 2.63 11.76
C ASN A 320 -10.52 2.57 10.34
N VAL A 321 -10.70 3.65 9.57
CA VAL A 321 -10.12 3.72 8.22
C VAL A 321 -8.64 4.04 8.34
N LEU A 322 -7.80 3.18 7.76
CA LEU A 322 -6.36 3.29 7.86
C LEU A 322 -5.73 3.87 6.58
N PHE A 323 -5.16 5.07 6.67
CA PHE A 323 -4.47 5.76 5.58
C PHE A 323 -2.95 5.69 5.73
N LYS A 324 -2.22 5.40 4.66
CA LYS A 324 -0.74 5.48 4.66
C LYS A 324 -0.27 6.79 4.05
N ILE A 325 0.38 7.62 4.86
CA ILE A 325 0.76 8.98 4.46
C ILE A 325 2.27 9.10 4.42
N ARG A 326 2.82 9.58 3.30
CA ARG A 326 4.25 9.88 3.19
C ARG A 326 4.58 11.09 4.06
N GLY A 327 5.48 10.89 5.02
CA GLY A 327 5.97 11.94 5.92
C GLY A 327 7.48 12.00 5.93
N LYS A 328 8.00 13.18 6.30
CA LYS A 328 9.36 13.31 6.78
C LYS A 328 9.39 12.79 8.22
N ILE A 329 10.38 11.98 8.53
CA ILE A 329 10.67 11.55 9.90
C ILE A 329 11.98 12.24 10.30
N ASP A 330 11.95 12.89 11.45
CA ASP A 330 13.12 13.49 12.08
C ASP A 330 13.37 12.79 13.40
N LEU A 331 14.57 12.24 13.57
CA LEU A 331 14.99 11.57 14.80
C LEU A 331 16.22 12.26 15.36
N ASN A 332 16.19 12.52 16.66
CA ASN A 332 17.29 13.11 17.43
C ASN A 332 17.76 12.08 18.46
N PHE A 333 18.93 11.51 18.23
CA PHE A 333 19.56 10.53 19.09
C PHE A 333 20.25 11.24 20.26
N SER A 334 19.67 11.16 21.47
CA SER A 334 20.32 11.71 22.66
C SER A 334 21.46 10.84 23.19
N SER A 335 21.52 9.58 22.76
CA SER A 335 22.63 8.65 22.95
C SER A 335 22.56 7.50 21.93
N GLU A 336 23.52 6.58 21.94
CA GLU A 336 23.45 5.32 21.17
C GLU A 336 22.33 4.36 21.64
N THR A 337 21.64 4.71 22.73
CA THR A 337 20.61 3.90 23.38
C THR A 337 19.27 4.62 23.56
N ALA A 338 19.17 5.91 23.25
CA ALA A 338 17.91 6.65 23.30
C ALA A 338 17.77 7.66 22.14
N PHE A 339 16.55 7.79 21.62
CA PHE A 339 16.21 8.86 20.69
C PHE A 339 14.79 9.40 20.92
N THR A 340 14.59 10.65 20.53
CA THR A 340 13.27 11.24 20.33
C THR A 340 13.06 11.53 18.86
N GLY A 341 11.82 11.68 18.44
CA GLY A 341 11.54 11.95 17.05
C GLY A 341 10.19 12.61 16.85
N GLN A 342 10.07 13.26 15.70
CA GLN A 342 8.83 13.86 15.25
C GLN A 342 8.54 13.42 13.83
N ILE A 343 7.25 13.31 13.56
CA ILE A 343 6.71 13.14 12.24
C ILE A 343 5.67 14.23 12.11
N HIS A 344 5.95 15.17 11.21
CA HIS A 344 5.03 16.25 10.94
C HIS A 344 4.41 16.07 9.56
N ARG A 345 3.08 16.18 9.49
CA ARG A 345 2.41 16.26 8.20
C ARG A 345 1.15 17.11 8.22
N SER A 346 0.88 17.78 7.10
CA SER A 346 -0.44 18.35 6.83
C SER A 346 -1.24 17.41 5.93
N ILE A 347 -2.48 17.15 6.33
CA ILE A 347 -3.44 16.28 5.67
C ILE A 347 -4.72 17.10 5.53
N PHE A 348 -5.15 17.41 4.30
CA PHE A 348 -6.39 18.17 4.05
C PHE A 348 -6.50 19.48 4.85
N GLY A 349 -5.39 20.23 4.98
CA GLY A 349 -5.33 21.48 5.74
C GLY A 349 -5.30 21.33 7.27
N LYS A 350 -5.33 20.10 7.80
CA LYS A 350 -5.20 19.78 9.23
C LYS A 350 -3.80 19.23 9.53
N THR A 351 -3.30 19.42 10.74
CA THR A 351 -1.98 18.94 11.16
C THR A 351 -2.05 17.55 11.78
N LEU A 352 -1.12 16.68 11.42
CA LEU A 352 -0.85 15.42 12.07
C LEU A 352 0.57 15.48 12.64
N ASP A 353 0.65 15.33 13.95
CA ASP A 353 1.90 15.32 14.69
C ASP A 353 2.02 13.99 15.40
N VAL A 354 3.09 13.24 15.09
CA VAL A 354 3.44 12.03 15.83
C VAL A 354 4.76 12.24 16.54
N SER A 355 4.70 12.23 17.86
CA SER A 355 5.87 12.28 18.74
C SER A 355 6.34 10.87 19.05
N LEU A 356 7.63 10.61 18.90
CA LEU A 356 8.29 9.33 19.13
C LEU A 356 9.28 9.44 20.29
N THR A 357 9.29 8.45 21.17
CA THR A 357 10.34 8.26 22.17
C THR A 357 10.74 6.79 22.17
N ALA A 358 12.04 6.52 22.05
CA ALA A 358 12.52 5.15 21.98
C ALA A 358 13.74 4.89 22.86
N GLN A 359 13.84 3.65 23.34
CA GLN A 359 14.98 3.12 24.09
C GLN A 359 15.45 1.81 23.46
N ARG A 360 16.75 1.66 23.27
CA ARG A 360 17.35 0.46 22.69
C ARG A 360 17.21 -0.74 23.63
N VAL A 361 16.81 -1.88 23.08
CA VAL A 361 16.58 -3.12 23.84
C VAL A 361 17.89 -3.89 24.05
N SER A 362 18.82 -3.80 23.08
CA SER A 362 20.13 -4.44 23.07
C SER A 362 21.06 -3.78 22.07
#